data_AF-A0AAW0A5I1-F1
#
_entry.id   AF-A0AAW0A5I1-F1
#
_cell.length_a   1.000
_cell.length_b   1.000
_cell.length_c   1.000
_cell.angle_alpha   90.00
_cell.angle_beta   90.00
_cell.angle_gamma   90.00
#
_symmetry.space_group_name_H-M   'P 1'
#
loop_
_entity.id
_entity.type
_entity.pdbx_description
1 polymer ?
#
loop_
_entity_poly.entity_id
_entity_poly.type
_entity_poly.pdbx_seq_one_letter_code
_entity_poly.pdbx_strand_id
1 'polypeptide(L)'
;MKSPFAERLGTNYCPTDDEVLEIQKLIAEPIQQISSLDDEIALLQEQRSHLSSYVAAHKVLISPIRRLPPDIIAEIFLACLPTHRNCVMNVTEAPVLLGRICSSWRVRSLATPRLWASLHIVVPAGPHNLGALRLEAMKLWLGRSGQCPLSISLHDATPMYSPLGSAALQSDSFLKELVPFSKRWKHVRFVTSLPAFQLLGHLTAEDVPLLESIGLFMQLHNLPSGLKWAHFDILKSPLLTSFFTTASEFDTQLPLRWHILTELSVGGSRWQTLDDEMVLQTLSRCPQLQTCKMIIHVASQSPLLHRPVELLFLHTLYLDLGNVCCCLLDRISAPGLRTFLLRGYEESPASFLGSCGFLENLDLECGSPNTALLECLAALPKTMRQLTLRDRDVPSGF
;
A
#
# COMPACT_ATOMS: atom_id res chain seq x y z
N MET A 1 -1.96 -55.02 44.13
CA MET A 1 -2.55 -55.53 45.38
C MET A 1 -3.58 -56.61 45.04
N LYS A 2 -3.64 -57.73 45.76
CA LYS A 2 -4.68 -58.76 45.54
C LYS A 2 -5.89 -58.38 46.40
N SER A 3 -7.01 -58.03 45.77
CA SER A 3 -8.26 -57.69 46.47
C SER A 3 -9.12 -58.94 46.65
N PRO A 4 -9.70 -59.20 47.84
CA PRO A 4 -10.68 -60.26 48.02
C PRO A 4 -11.95 -60.04 47.20
N PHE A 5 -12.16 -58.82 46.68
CA PHE A 5 -13.28 -58.46 45.81
C PHE A 5 -12.92 -58.47 44.32
N ALA A 6 -11.77 -59.01 43.92
CA ALA A 6 -11.24 -58.92 42.54
C ALA A 6 -12.25 -59.35 41.45
N GLU A 7 -13.01 -60.42 41.67
CA GLU A 7 -14.01 -60.93 40.72
C GLU A 7 -15.26 -60.04 40.60
N ARG A 8 -15.47 -59.13 41.57
CA ARG A 8 -16.64 -58.25 41.65
C ARG A 8 -16.33 -56.83 41.16
N LEU A 9 -15.07 -56.44 41.04
CA LEU A 9 -14.65 -55.12 40.53
C LEU A 9 -15.12 -54.94 39.06
N GLY A 10 -15.71 -53.78 38.74
CA GLY A 10 -16.20 -53.47 37.39
C GLY A 10 -17.56 -54.08 37.02
N THR A 11 -18.28 -54.64 38.00
CA THR A 11 -19.66 -55.16 37.85
C THR A 11 -20.68 -54.25 38.54
N ASN A 12 -21.98 -54.53 38.37
CA ASN A 12 -23.06 -53.84 39.10
C ASN A 12 -23.36 -54.46 40.48
N TYR A 13 -22.43 -55.22 41.06
CA TYR A 13 -22.61 -55.85 42.37
C TYR A 13 -22.79 -54.80 43.48
N CYS A 14 -23.80 -55.00 44.33
CA CYS A 14 -24.06 -54.15 45.50
C CYS A 14 -23.49 -54.81 46.76
N PRO A 15 -22.45 -54.23 47.40
CA PRO A 15 -21.87 -54.79 48.62
C PRO A 15 -22.81 -54.69 49.80
N THR A 16 -22.73 -55.65 50.73
CA THR A 16 -23.43 -55.57 52.02
C THR A 16 -22.77 -54.54 52.95
N ASP A 17 -23.45 -54.14 54.02
CA ASP A 17 -22.92 -53.14 54.97
C ASP A 17 -21.56 -53.57 55.59
N ASP A 18 -21.37 -54.86 55.86
CA ASP A 18 -20.11 -55.42 56.36
C ASP A 18 -19.00 -55.38 55.28
N GLU A 19 -19.33 -55.70 54.03
CA GLU A 19 -18.40 -55.64 52.90
C GLU A 19 -17.97 -54.19 52.61
N VAL A 20 -18.86 -53.21 52.80
CA VAL A 20 -18.53 -51.78 52.69
C VAL A 20 -17.45 -51.39 53.70
N LEU A 21 -17.55 -51.84 54.96
CA LEU A 21 -16.54 -51.57 55.98
C LEU A 21 -15.19 -52.23 55.66
N GLU A 22 -15.19 -53.44 55.10
CA GLU A 22 -13.97 -54.11 54.65
C GLU A 22 -13.32 -53.39 53.46
N ILE A 23 -14.12 -52.97 52.47
CA ILE A 23 -13.65 -52.20 51.30
C ILE A 23 -13.05 -50.87 51.76
N GLN A 24 -13.70 -50.16 52.69
CA GLN A 24 -13.19 -48.91 53.26
C GLN A 24 -11.81 -49.09 53.92
N LYS A 25 -11.61 -50.18 54.68
CA LYS A 25 -10.30 -50.51 55.25
C LYS A 25 -9.26 -50.83 54.18
N LEU A 26 -9.64 -51.57 53.14
CA LEU A 26 -8.74 -51.96 52.04
C LEU A 26 -8.27 -50.76 51.21
N ILE A 27 -9.12 -49.75 51.00
CA ILE A 27 -8.77 -48.57 50.20
C ILE A 27 -8.09 -47.46 51.02
N ALA A 28 -8.14 -47.51 52.36
CA ALA A 28 -7.59 -46.47 53.22
C ALA A 28 -6.08 -46.24 52.98
N GLU A 29 -5.27 -47.30 52.94
CA GLU A 29 -3.83 -47.20 52.67
C GLU A 29 -3.55 -46.73 51.22
N PRO A 30 -4.15 -47.31 50.15
CA PRO A 30 -4.01 -46.77 48.79
C PRO A 30 -4.39 -45.30 48.66
N ILE A 31 -5.46 -44.84 49.32
CA ILE A 31 -5.86 -43.42 49.32
C ILE A 31 -4.78 -42.56 49.96
N GLN A 32 -4.20 -43.00 51.09
CA GLN A 32 -3.10 -42.28 51.73
C GLN A 32 -1.83 -42.25 50.86
N GLN A 33 -1.52 -43.34 50.17
CA GLN A 33 -0.40 -43.40 49.22
C GLN A 33 -0.62 -42.46 48.03
N ILE A 34 -1.83 -42.40 47.47
CA ILE A 34 -2.20 -41.45 46.41
C ILE A 34 -2.01 -40.01 46.92
N SER A 35 -2.52 -39.68 48.10
CA SER A 35 -2.33 -38.34 48.69
C SER A 35 -0.85 -37.97 48.86
N SER A 36 -0.02 -38.91 49.33
CA SER A 36 1.42 -38.67 49.48
C SER A 36 2.12 -38.47 48.14
N LEU A 37 1.71 -39.21 47.10
CA LEU A 37 2.26 -39.05 45.75
C LEU A 37 1.81 -37.72 45.12
N ASP A 38 0.57 -37.31 45.36
CA ASP A 38 0.05 -36.02 44.89
C ASP A 38 0.82 -34.85 45.53
N ASP A 39 1.14 -34.94 46.83
CA ASP A 39 1.98 -33.96 47.53
C ASP A 39 3.41 -33.91 46.95
N GLU A 40 4.01 -35.08 46.65
CA GLU A 40 5.33 -35.15 46.04
C GLU A 40 5.33 -34.59 44.61
N ILE A 41 4.30 -34.88 43.82
CA ILE A 41 4.11 -34.31 42.48
C ILE A 41 4.00 -32.78 42.56
N ALA A 42 3.23 -32.26 43.52
CA ALA A 42 3.10 -30.81 43.71
C ALA A 42 4.46 -30.15 44.00
N LEU A 43 5.25 -30.75 44.90
CA LEU A 43 6.60 -30.26 45.21
C LEU A 43 7.54 -30.31 43.99
N LEU A 44 7.54 -31.42 43.25
CA LEU A 44 8.35 -31.57 42.04
C LEU A 44 7.93 -30.60 40.93
N GLN A 45 6.63 -30.31 40.80
CA GLN A 45 6.13 -29.32 39.85
C GLN A 45 6.60 -27.90 40.22
N GLU A 46 6.60 -27.54 41.51
CA GLU A 46 7.13 -26.28 41.99
C GLU A 46 8.65 -26.16 41.69
N GLN A 47 9.42 -27.20 42.03
CA GLN A 47 10.85 -27.25 41.74
C GLN A 47 11.13 -27.13 40.23
N ARG A 48 10.36 -27.84 39.39
CA ARG A 48 10.45 -27.74 37.93
C ARG A 48 10.13 -26.33 37.44
N SER A 49 9.11 -25.67 38.00
CA SER A 49 8.73 -24.30 37.63
C SER A 49 9.86 -23.31 37.96
N HIS A 50 10.46 -23.44 39.14
CA HIS A 50 11.60 -22.64 39.56
C HIS A 50 12.81 -22.83 38.63
N LEU A 51 13.21 -24.09 38.38
CA LEU A 51 14.32 -24.40 37.47
C LEU A 51 14.04 -23.95 36.04
N SER A 52 12.81 -24.12 35.55
CA SER A 52 12.42 -23.66 34.22
C SER A 52 12.52 -22.14 34.08
N SER A 53 12.11 -21.40 35.11
CA SER A 53 12.24 -19.93 35.16
C SER A 53 13.71 -19.50 35.18
N TYR A 54 14.55 -20.19 35.97
CA TYR A 54 16.00 -19.95 36.01
C TYR A 54 16.66 -20.19 34.64
N VAL A 55 16.36 -21.32 33.99
CA VAL A 55 16.88 -21.64 32.65
C VAL A 55 16.38 -20.62 31.61
N ALA A 56 15.10 -20.25 31.64
CA ALA A 56 14.52 -19.27 30.72
C ALA A 56 15.21 -17.90 30.85
N ALA A 57 15.43 -17.42 32.07
CA ALA A 57 16.13 -16.16 32.32
C ALA A 57 17.56 -16.16 31.72
N HIS A 58 18.30 -17.25 31.90
CA HIS A 58 19.66 -17.37 31.36
C HIS A 58 19.67 -17.53 29.83
N LYS A 59 18.72 -18.28 29.25
CA LYS A 59 18.54 -18.37 27.79
C LYS A 59 18.28 -17.00 27.16
N VAL A 60 17.48 -16.15 27.82
CA VAL A 60 17.22 -14.78 27.37
C VAL A 60 18.50 -13.94 27.38
N LEU A 61 19.37 -14.09 28.39
CA LEU A 61 20.65 -13.36 28.47
C LEU A 61 21.60 -13.71 27.31
N ILE A 62 21.69 -14.99 26.94
CA ILE A 62 22.57 -15.46 25.87
C ILE A 62 21.94 -15.40 24.47
N SER A 63 20.70 -14.90 24.37
CA SER A 63 19.95 -14.85 23.11
C SER A 63 20.74 -14.09 22.03
N PRO A 64 20.79 -14.60 20.77
CA PRO A 64 21.57 -14.00 19.70
C PRO A 64 21.26 -12.51 19.48
N ILE A 65 19.98 -12.14 19.58
CA ILE A 65 19.49 -10.78 19.36
C ILE A 65 20.11 -9.74 20.31
N ARG A 66 20.55 -10.14 21.51
CA ARG A 66 21.24 -9.25 22.47
C ARG A 66 22.73 -9.06 22.14
N ARG A 67 23.29 -9.95 21.32
CA ARG A 67 24.70 -9.96 20.93
C ARG A 67 24.93 -9.35 19.54
N LEU A 68 23.87 -9.07 18.80
CA LEU A 68 23.99 -8.43 17.49
C LEU A 68 24.52 -7.00 17.63
N PRO A 69 25.42 -6.57 16.73
CA PRO A 69 25.84 -5.18 16.66
C PRO A 69 24.64 -4.24 16.44
N PRO A 70 24.71 -3.00 16.96
CA PRO A 70 23.64 -2.01 16.80
C PRO A 70 23.21 -1.81 15.33
N ASP A 71 24.16 -1.78 14.40
CA ASP A 71 23.91 -1.53 12.98
C ASP A 71 23.13 -2.68 12.34
N ILE A 72 23.44 -3.93 12.72
CA ILE A 72 22.71 -5.11 12.23
C ILE A 72 21.27 -5.11 12.74
N ILE A 73 21.05 -4.70 14.00
CA ILE A 73 19.69 -4.55 14.54
C ILE A 73 18.93 -3.45 13.77
N ALA A 74 19.59 -2.33 13.44
CA ALA A 74 18.97 -1.26 12.67
C ALA A 74 18.58 -1.72 11.25
N GLU A 75 19.42 -2.52 10.58
CA GLU A 75 19.09 -3.10 9.28
C GLU A 75 17.94 -4.13 9.37
N ILE A 76 17.90 -4.94 10.43
CA ILE A 76 16.74 -5.82 10.70
C ILE A 76 15.46 -4.98 10.88
N PHE A 77 15.54 -3.86 11.60
CA PHE A 77 14.40 -2.97 11.80
C PHE A 77 13.92 -2.35 10.48
N LEU A 78 14.85 -1.97 9.60
CA LEU A 78 14.53 -1.44 8.27
C LEU A 78 13.86 -2.50 7.38
N ALA A 79 14.30 -3.75 7.47
CA ALA A 79 13.69 -4.87 6.76
C ALA A 79 12.27 -5.21 7.25
N CYS A 80 11.86 -4.71 8.42
CA CYS A 80 10.49 -4.86 8.93
C CYS A 80 9.52 -3.78 8.41
N LEU A 81 10.00 -2.77 7.68
CA LEU A 81 9.13 -1.74 7.12
C LEU A 81 8.32 -2.29 5.94
N PRO A 82 7.11 -1.76 5.68
CA PRO A 82 6.34 -2.12 4.50
C PRO A 82 7.11 -1.79 3.20
N THR A 83 7.08 -2.71 2.24
CA THR A 83 7.79 -2.58 0.95
C THR A 83 6.94 -1.92 -0.14
N HIS A 84 5.61 -2.02 -0.04
CA HIS A 84 4.67 -1.58 -1.10
C HIS A 84 3.93 -0.27 -0.78
N ARG A 85 4.10 0.26 0.44
CA ARG A 85 3.43 1.48 0.89
C ARG A 85 4.27 2.21 1.94
N ASN A 86 3.94 3.48 2.19
CA ASN A 86 4.52 4.23 3.30
C ASN A 86 4.06 3.65 4.66
N CYS A 87 4.88 3.82 5.68
CA CYS A 87 4.55 3.43 7.05
C CYS A 87 3.32 4.17 7.59
N VAL A 88 2.52 3.51 8.41
CA VAL A 88 1.37 4.12 9.07
C VAL A 88 1.66 4.33 10.56
N MET A 89 1.03 5.34 11.16
CA MET A 89 1.03 5.54 12.62
C MET A 89 0.13 4.50 13.30
N ASN A 90 0.53 3.23 13.26
CA ASN A 90 -0.17 2.11 13.88
C ASN A 90 0.75 1.39 14.86
N VAL A 91 0.24 1.13 16.06
CA VAL A 91 0.98 0.49 17.15
C VAL A 91 1.29 -0.99 16.91
N THR A 92 0.68 -1.61 15.90
CA THR A 92 0.91 -3.00 15.48
C THR A 92 1.86 -3.12 14.30
N GLU A 93 2.41 -2.01 13.78
CA GLU A 93 3.30 -2.01 12.62
C GLU A 93 4.62 -1.28 12.90
N ALA A 94 5.68 -1.67 12.18
CA ALA A 94 6.94 -0.95 12.21
C ALA A 94 6.79 0.45 11.55
N PRO A 95 7.51 1.47 12.04
CA PRO A 95 8.50 1.44 13.12
C PRO A 95 7.91 1.48 14.54
N VAL A 96 6.63 1.81 14.75
CA VAL A 96 6.06 2.03 16.09
C VAL A 96 6.11 0.78 16.95
N LEU A 97 5.75 -0.39 16.39
CA LEU A 97 5.80 -1.69 17.06
C LEU A 97 7.20 -1.99 17.63
N LEU A 98 8.25 -1.68 16.87
CA LEU A 98 9.63 -1.95 17.28
C LEU A 98 9.98 -1.21 18.57
N GLY A 99 9.50 0.02 18.72
CA GLY A 99 9.64 0.80 19.93
C GLY A 99 8.81 0.30 21.12
N ARG A 100 7.89 -0.67 20.94
CA ARG A 100 7.05 -1.23 22.00
C ARG A 100 7.58 -2.55 22.57
N ILE A 101 8.53 -3.19 21.90
CA ILE A 101 9.05 -4.51 22.28
C ILE A 101 9.85 -4.46 23.59
N CYS A 102 10.85 -3.58 23.68
CA CYS A 102 11.63 -3.36 24.90
C CYS A 102 12.28 -1.97 24.92
N SER A 103 12.83 -1.56 26.08
CA SER A 103 13.50 -0.26 26.24
C SER A 103 14.70 -0.09 25.30
N SER A 104 15.54 -1.12 25.16
CA SER A 104 16.71 -1.10 24.25
C SER A 104 16.30 -0.89 22.79
N TRP A 105 15.23 -1.57 22.33
CA TRP A 105 14.72 -1.42 20.98
C TRP A 105 14.08 -0.06 20.76
N ARG A 106 13.39 0.48 21.76
CA ARG A 106 12.85 1.85 21.72
C ARG A 106 13.95 2.88 21.50
N VAL A 107 15.02 2.82 22.28
CA VAL A 107 16.16 3.75 22.13
C VAL A 107 16.76 3.64 20.72
N ARG A 108 17.00 2.43 20.22
CA ARG A 108 17.57 2.21 18.88
C ARG A 108 16.64 2.68 17.77
N SER A 109 15.35 2.36 17.85
CA SER A 109 14.35 2.77 16.88
C SER A 109 14.26 4.29 16.79
N LEU A 110 14.24 4.99 17.93
CA LEU A 110 14.25 6.45 17.97
C LEU A 110 15.56 7.05 17.45
N ALA A 111 16.68 6.37 17.66
CA ALA A 111 18.01 6.78 17.18
C ALA A 111 18.30 6.42 15.71
N THR A 112 17.34 5.81 14.98
CA THR A 112 17.52 5.40 13.58
C THR A 112 16.59 6.20 12.66
N PRO A 113 17.02 7.36 12.13
CA PRO A 113 16.13 8.26 11.39
C PRO A 113 15.50 7.66 10.14
N ARG A 114 16.21 6.74 9.46
CA ARG A 114 15.72 6.03 8.26
C ARG A 114 14.41 5.27 8.50
N LEU A 115 14.16 4.80 9.73
CA LEU A 115 12.90 4.12 10.08
C LEU A 115 11.68 5.02 10.01
N TRP A 116 11.87 6.33 10.17
CA TRP A 116 10.82 7.34 10.24
C TRP A 116 10.73 8.17 8.95
N ALA A 117 11.48 7.78 7.91
CA ALA A 117 11.57 8.53 6.66
C ALA A 117 10.39 8.32 5.70
N SER A 118 9.52 7.33 5.95
CA SER A 118 8.27 7.17 5.21
C SER A 118 7.06 7.35 6.13
N LEU A 119 5.99 7.96 5.63
CA LEU A 119 4.77 8.20 6.39
C LEU A 119 3.52 8.31 5.50
N HIS A 120 2.48 7.56 5.84
CA HIS A 120 1.12 7.69 5.34
C HIS A 120 0.22 8.32 6.40
N ILE A 121 -0.45 9.39 6.02
CA ILE A 121 -1.28 10.23 6.89
C ILE A 121 -2.69 10.20 6.34
N VAL A 122 -3.62 9.73 7.17
CA VAL A 122 -5.05 9.85 6.89
C VAL A 122 -5.59 10.97 7.76
N VAL A 123 -6.15 12.01 7.14
CA VAL A 123 -6.83 13.11 7.84
C VAL A 123 -8.16 12.56 8.36
N PRO A 124 -8.39 12.51 9.68
CA PRO A 124 -9.60 11.90 10.23
C PRO A 124 -10.85 12.68 9.83
N ALA A 125 -11.86 11.99 9.29
CA ALA A 125 -13.22 12.53 9.21
C ALA A 125 -13.84 12.47 10.61
N GLY A 126 -13.86 13.58 11.34
CA GLY A 126 -14.34 13.58 12.71
C GLY A 126 -14.02 14.85 13.51
N PRO A 127 -14.28 14.82 14.83
CA PRO A 127 -14.10 16.00 15.69
C PRO A 127 -12.64 16.49 15.68
N HIS A 128 -12.46 17.80 15.80
CA HIS A 128 -11.17 18.48 15.66
C HIS A 128 -10.06 17.96 16.59
N ASN A 129 -10.42 17.40 17.75
CA ASN A 129 -9.47 16.82 18.70
C ASN A 129 -8.69 15.62 18.11
N LEU A 130 -9.32 14.79 17.28
CA LEU A 130 -8.65 13.67 16.62
C LEU A 130 -7.64 14.17 15.57
N GLY A 131 -7.99 15.23 14.84
CA GLY A 131 -7.10 15.91 13.90
C GLY A 131 -5.86 16.46 14.61
N ALA A 132 -6.05 17.17 15.74
CA ALA A 132 -4.94 17.74 16.51
C ALA A 132 -3.97 16.66 17.04
N LEU A 133 -4.47 15.57 17.62
CA LEU A 133 -3.64 14.46 18.09
C LEU A 133 -2.85 13.81 16.94
N ARG A 134 -3.49 13.66 15.77
CA ARG A 134 -2.85 13.11 14.57
C ARG A 134 -1.77 14.05 14.02
N LEU A 135 -1.99 15.36 14.09
CA LEU A 135 -1.02 16.37 13.67
C LEU A 135 0.22 16.36 14.57
N GLU A 136 0.04 16.28 15.89
CA GLU A 136 1.16 16.17 16.83
C GLU A 136 1.94 14.85 16.64
N ALA A 137 1.24 13.74 16.40
CA ALA A 137 1.89 12.47 16.07
C ALA A 137 2.71 12.55 14.77
N MET A 138 2.21 13.25 13.75
CA MET A 138 2.93 13.52 12.51
C MET A 138 4.19 14.35 12.78
N LYS A 139 4.09 15.46 13.53
CA LYS A 139 5.25 16.30 13.89
C LYS A 139 6.34 15.49 14.58
N LEU A 140 5.95 14.67 15.56
CA LEU A 140 6.88 13.80 16.28
C LEU A 140 7.54 12.77 15.35
N TRP A 141 6.79 12.21 14.40
CA TRP A 141 7.31 11.30 13.39
C TRP A 141 8.36 11.97 12.50
N LEU A 142 8.02 13.15 11.95
CA LEU A 142 8.91 13.91 11.09
C LEU A 142 10.15 14.39 11.84
N GLY A 143 10.03 14.76 13.12
CA GLY A 143 11.17 15.08 13.97
C GLY A 143 12.16 13.91 14.11
N ARG A 144 11.66 12.67 14.20
CA ARG A 144 12.50 11.46 14.30
C ARG A 144 13.21 11.11 13.00
N SER A 145 12.68 11.56 11.86
CA SER A 145 13.25 11.27 10.53
C SER A 145 14.57 11.99 10.25
N GLY A 146 15.02 12.90 11.13
CA GLY A 146 16.34 13.54 11.04
C GLY A 146 16.51 14.37 9.78
N GLN A 147 17.48 14.02 8.93
CA GLN A 147 17.72 14.64 7.63
C GLN A 147 17.46 13.69 6.45
N CYS A 148 16.83 12.54 6.70
CA CYS A 148 16.58 11.55 5.64
C CYS A 148 15.64 12.11 4.55
N PRO A 149 15.82 11.74 3.27
CA PRO A 149 14.82 12.00 2.24
C PRO A 149 13.48 11.35 2.62
N LEU A 150 12.38 12.06 2.41
CA LEU A 150 11.06 11.73 2.92
C LEU A 150 10.15 11.17 1.83
N SER A 151 9.45 10.09 2.16
CA SER A 151 8.37 9.53 1.37
C SER A 151 7.04 9.73 2.10
N ILE A 152 6.24 10.70 1.68
CA ILE A 152 5.04 11.14 2.40
C ILE A 152 3.80 10.91 1.56
N SER A 153 2.73 10.44 2.18
CA SER A 153 1.41 10.44 1.55
C SER A 153 0.38 11.02 2.51
N LEU A 154 -0.45 11.93 2.02
CA LEU A 154 -1.55 12.54 2.74
C LEU A 154 -2.85 12.19 2.03
N HIS A 155 -3.81 11.65 2.77
CA HIS A 155 -5.13 11.31 2.27
C HIS A 155 -6.19 11.97 3.12
N ASP A 156 -6.95 12.89 2.54
CA ASP A 156 -8.13 13.47 3.17
C ASP A 156 -9.27 12.44 3.14
N ALA A 157 -9.69 11.92 4.31
CA ALA A 157 -10.78 10.93 4.37
C ALA A 157 -12.18 11.58 4.44
N THR A 158 -12.28 12.90 4.24
CA THR A 158 -13.55 13.62 4.30
C THR A 158 -14.55 13.06 3.28
N PRO A 159 -15.74 12.59 3.71
CA PRO A 159 -16.77 12.14 2.79
C PRO A 159 -17.22 13.27 1.87
N MET A 160 -17.41 12.97 0.58
CA MET A 160 -17.84 13.91 -0.48
C MET A 160 -19.10 14.74 -0.14
N TYR A 161 -19.95 14.23 0.75
CA TYR A 161 -21.22 14.87 1.14
C TYR A 161 -21.17 15.57 2.50
N SER A 162 -19.99 15.73 3.09
CA SER A 162 -19.86 16.50 4.34
C SER A 162 -20.19 17.96 4.07
N PRO A 163 -20.97 18.63 4.93
CA PRO A 163 -21.30 20.05 4.75
C PRO A 163 -20.03 20.87 4.55
N LEU A 164 -19.98 21.64 3.46
CA LEU A 164 -18.93 22.60 3.14
C LEU A 164 -18.69 23.51 4.36
N GLY A 165 -17.66 23.23 5.15
CA GLY A 165 -17.30 24.09 6.29
C GLY A 165 -16.45 23.44 7.37
N SER A 166 -16.76 22.22 7.84
CA SER A 166 -16.09 21.66 9.02
C SER A 166 -14.92 20.71 8.72
N ALA A 167 -14.97 20.00 7.59
CA ALA A 167 -13.98 18.96 7.26
C ALA A 167 -12.89 19.43 6.27
N ALA A 168 -13.17 20.43 5.43
CA ALA A 168 -12.21 20.99 4.46
C ALA A 168 -11.03 21.77 5.09
N LEU A 169 -11.09 22.07 6.39
CA LEU A 169 -10.11 22.86 7.13
C LEU A 169 -9.06 22.03 7.88
N GLN A 170 -9.06 20.70 7.71
CA GLN A 170 -8.06 19.87 8.40
C GLN A 170 -6.85 19.60 7.51
N SER A 171 -7.04 19.26 6.23
CA SER A 171 -5.92 18.89 5.36
C SER A 171 -4.94 20.03 5.08
N ASP A 172 -5.37 21.29 5.06
CA ASP A 172 -4.50 22.45 4.95
C ASP A 172 -3.59 22.58 6.19
N SER A 173 -4.10 22.30 7.39
CA SER A 173 -3.28 22.32 8.62
C SER A 173 -2.18 21.25 8.59
N PHE A 174 -2.47 20.04 8.11
CA PHE A 174 -1.46 19.01 7.91
C PHE A 174 -0.42 19.44 6.87
N LEU A 175 -0.87 19.98 5.74
CA LEU A 175 0.05 20.36 4.66
C LEU A 175 0.94 21.55 5.04
N LYS A 176 0.40 22.55 5.76
CA LYS A 176 1.16 23.67 6.33
C LYS A 176 2.33 23.19 7.20
N GLU A 177 2.13 22.12 7.95
CA GLU A 177 3.15 21.52 8.82
C GLU A 177 4.11 20.59 8.06
N LEU A 178 3.72 20.09 6.88
CA LEU A 178 4.59 19.31 6.00
C LEU A 178 5.53 20.18 5.16
N VAL A 179 5.08 21.36 4.72
CA VAL A 179 5.82 22.29 3.87
C VAL A 179 7.23 22.63 4.40
N PRO A 180 7.46 22.87 5.71
CA PRO A 180 8.81 23.11 6.24
C PRO A 180 9.82 21.98 5.96
N PHE A 181 9.34 20.77 5.66
CA PHE A 181 10.17 19.61 5.33
C PHE A 181 10.33 19.40 3.81
N SER A 182 9.82 20.32 2.97
CA SER A 182 9.78 20.19 1.50
C SER A 182 11.15 19.91 0.89
N LYS A 183 12.22 20.48 1.46
CA LYS A 183 13.60 20.28 0.96
C LYS A 183 14.05 18.83 0.99
N ARG A 184 13.39 18.02 1.82
CA ARG A 184 13.67 16.60 2.00
C ARG A 184 12.68 15.71 1.25
N TRP A 185 11.64 16.26 0.63
CA TRP A 185 10.64 15.45 -0.07
C TRP A 185 11.28 14.73 -1.25
N LYS A 186 11.14 13.40 -1.26
CA LYS A 186 11.61 12.51 -2.31
C LYS A 186 10.46 11.94 -3.12
N HIS A 187 9.48 11.37 -2.42
CA HIS A 187 8.26 10.84 -3.03
C HIS A 187 7.07 11.35 -2.25
N VAL A 188 6.20 12.15 -2.88
CA VAL A 188 5.00 12.66 -2.21
C VAL A 188 3.73 12.33 -2.99
N ARG A 189 2.67 11.98 -2.27
CA ARG A 189 1.33 11.79 -2.85
C ARG A 189 0.28 12.44 -1.97
N PHE A 190 -0.41 13.45 -2.49
CA PHE A 190 -1.38 14.23 -1.74
C PHE A 190 -2.76 14.11 -2.38
N VAL A 191 -3.69 13.50 -1.66
CA VAL A 191 -5.13 13.56 -1.92
C VAL A 191 -5.70 14.59 -0.94
N THR A 192 -6.02 15.78 -1.44
CA THR A 192 -6.27 16.94 -0.58
C THR A 192 -7.29 17.93 -1.14
N SER A 193 -7.65 18.92 -0.33
CA SER A 193 -8.61 19.97 -0.66
C SER A 193 -7.98 21.08 -1.51
N LEU A 194 -8.81 21.86 -2.20
CA LEU A 194 -8.38 22.99 -3.02
C LEU A 194 -7.51 24.03 -2.26
N PRO A 195 -7.85 24.47 -1.03
CA PRO A 195 -7.00 25.39 -0.28
C PRO A 195 -5.61 24.82 0.01
N ALA A 196 -5.52 23.52 0.29
CA ALA A 196 -4.24 22.85 0.51
C ALA A 196 -3.41 22.80 -0.79
N PHE A 197 -4.04 22.55 -1.94
CA PHE A 197 -3.38 22.66 -3.25
C PHE A 197 -2.73 24.03 -3.48
N GLN A 198 -3.41 25.12 -3.10
CA GLN A 198 -2.87 26.47 -3.26
C GLN A 198 -1.58 26.67 -2.46
N LEU A 199 -1.41 26.01 -1.30
CA LEU A 199 -0.17 26.06 -0.53
C LEU A 199 1.01 25.47 -1.32
N LEU A 200 0.77 24.39 -2.08
CA LEU A 200 1.80 23.78 -2.94
C LEU A 200 2.20 24.68 -4.11
N GLY A 201 1.26 25.50 -4.61
CA GLY A 201 1.53 26.49 -5.65
C GLY A 201 2.50 27.60 -5.21
N HIS A 202 2.79 27.74 -3.92
CA HIS A 202 3.81 28.68 -3.43
C HIS A 202 5.22 28.06 -3.39
N LEU A 203 5.34 26.74 -3.61
CA LEU A 203 6.63 26.05 -3.63
C LEU A 203 7.24 26.11 -5.03
N THR A 204 8.55 26.34 -5.06
CA THR A 204 9.37 26.34 -6.26
C THR A 204 10.20 25.06 -6.37
N ALA A 205 10.85 24.84 -7.51
CA ALA A 205 11.78 23.74 -7.70
C ALA A 205 12.95 23.74 -6.68
N GLU A 206 13.36 24.92 -6.19
CA GLU A 206 14.44 25.04 -5.18
C GLU A 206 14.00 24.59 -3.79
N ASP A 207 12.71 24.65 -3.50
CA ASP A 207 12.13 24.22 -2.23
C ASP A 207 11.99 22.69 -2.14
N VAL A 208 12.11 21.99 -3.27
CA VAL A 208 11.95 20.51 -3.39
C VAL A 208 13.08 19.87 -4.22
N PRO A 209 14.35 20.03 -3.83
CA PRO A 209 15.49 19.65 -4.65
C PRO A 209 15.68 18.13 -4.78
N LEU A 210 15.07 17.32 -3.91
CA LEU A 210 15.17 15.86 -3.88
C LEU A 210 13.95 15.15 -4.49
N LEU A 211 12.98 15.90 -5.03
CA LEU A 211 11.69 15.36 -5.44
C LEU A 211 11.81 14.53 -6.72
N GLU A 212 11.63 13.22 -6.59
CA GLU A 212 11.64 12.25 -7.69
C GLU A 212 10.23 11.86 -8.15
N SER A 213 9.26 11.87 -7.23
CA SER A 213 7.87 11.49 -7.50
C SER A 213 6.89 12.44 -6.84
N ILE A 214 5.91 12.94 -7.60
CA ILE A 214 4.80 13.74 -7.06
C ILE A 214 3.45 13.26 -7.59
N GLY A 215 2.52 13.00 -6.67
CA GLY A 215 1.13 12.71 -6.96
C GLY A 215 0.22 13.77 -6.36
N LEU A 216 -0.62 14.39 -7.17
CA LEU A 216 -1.55 15.44 -6.77
C LEU A 216 -2.96 15.03 -7.19
N PHE A 217 -3.87 14.90 -6.21
CA PHE A 217 -5.25 14.50 -6.43
C PHE A 217 -6.19 15.39 -5.59
N MET A 218 -7.11 16.07 -6.25
CA MET A 218 -8.11 16.95 -5.65
C MET A 218 -9.40 16.18 -5.37
N GLN A 219 -10.04 16.45 -4.22
CA GLN A 219 -11.30 15.79 -3.87
C GLN A 219 -12.55 16.36 -4.57
N LEU A 220 -12.46 17.52 -5.25
CA LEU A 220 -13.62 18.17 -5.88
C LEU A 220 -13.76 17.78 -7.35
N HIS A 221 -14.98 17.39 -7.77
CA HIS A 221 -15.31 17.07 -9.17
C HIS A 221 -15.35 18.27 -10.10
N ASN A 222 -15.22 19.50 -9.59
CA ASN A 222 -15.19 20.71 -10.39
C ASN A 222 -13.98 21.54 -9.97
N LEU A 223 -12.93 21.55 -10.79
CA LEU A 223 -11.91 22.59 -10.70
C LEU A 223 -12.62 23.94 -10.79
N PRO A 224 -12.39 24.87 -9.84
CA PRO A 224 -12.73 26.25 -10.10
C PRO A 224 -11.98 26.68 -11.36
N SER A 225 -12.65 27.38 -12.25
CA SER A 225 -12.17 27.89 -13.55
C SER A 225 -11.00 28.89 -13.48
N GLY A 226 -10.18 28.83 -12.42
CA GLY A 226 -9.03 29.69 -12.18
C GLY A 226 -7.78 29.00 -11.61
N LEU A 227 -7.79 27.68 -11.35
CA LEU A 227 -6.56 27.00 -10.90
C LEU A 227 -5.63 26.78 -12.10
N LYS A 228 -4.68 27.71 -12.27
CA LYS A 228 -3.69 27.64 -13.34
C LYS A 228 -2.47 26.87 -12.86
N TRP A 229 -2.25 25.69 -13.45
CA TRP A 229 -1.03 24.89 -13.26
C TRP A 229 0.27 25.64 -13.53
N ALA A 230 0.20 26.73 -14.30
CA ALA A 230 1.32 27.62 -14.57
C ALA A 230 2.06 28.12 -13.30
N HIS A 231 1.40 28.14 -12.14
CA HIS A 231 2.00 28.57 -10.88
C HIS A 231 2.59 27.43 -10.03
N PHE A 232 2.47 26.17 -10.45
CA PHE A 232 3.00 25.03 -9.70
C PHE A 232 4.47 24.78 -10.05
N ASP A 233 5.34 25.71 -9.68
CA ASP A 233 6.79 25.64 -9.97
C ASP A 233 7.50 24.47 -9.29
N ILE A 234 6.90 23.89 -8.25
CA ILE A 234 7.29 22.61 -7.66
C ILE A 234 7.46 21.49 -8.71
N LEU A 235 6.65 21.50 -9.78
CA LEU A 235 6.69 20.50 -10.86
C LEU A 235 7.89 20.68 -11.80
N LYS A 236 8.61 21.81 -11.71
CA LYS A 236 9.86 22.05 -12.45
C LYS A 236 11.08 21.42 -11.76
N SER A 237 10.91 20.68 -10.66
CA SER A 237 12.01 20.05 -9.92
C SER A 237 12.89 19.19 -10.83
N PRO A 238 14.24 19.28 -10.72
CA PRO A 238 15.16 18.63 -11.65
C PRO A 238 15.20 17.12 -11.60
N LEU A 239 14.82 16.53 -10.47
CA LEU A 239 14.85 15.09 -10.28
C LEU A 239 13.49 14.44 -10.51
N LEU A 240 12.46 15.21 -10.86
CA LEU A 240 11.10 14.70 -10.97
C LEU A 240 10.95 13.80 -12.20
N THR A 241 10.81 12.50 -11.96
CA THR A 241 10.67 11.46 -13.00
C THR A 241 9.29 10.81 -13.01
N SER A 242 8.54 10.88 -11.89
CA SER A 242 7.21 10.27 -11.77
C SER A 242 6.13 11.30 -11.43
N PHE A 243 5.09 11.38 -12.25
CA PHE A 243 3.95 12.27 -12.03
C PHE A 243 2.62 11.52 -12.01
N PHE A 244 1.78 11.80 -11.00
CA PHE A 244 0.47 11.17 -10.84
C PHE A 244 -0.61 12.24 -10.61
N THR A 245 -1.71 12.19 -11.35
CA THR A 245 -2.85 13.09 -11.11
C THR A 245 -4.16 12.50 -11.62
N THR A 246 -5.27 13.22 -11.42
CA THR A 246 -6.57 12.88 -11.99
C THR A 246 -6.75 13.43 -13.39
N ALA A 247 -7.61 12.80 -14.20
CA ALA A 247 -7.95 13.32 -15.53
C ALA A 247 -8.52 14.74 -15.46
N SER A 248 -9.29 15.05 -14.42
CA SER A 248 -9.83 16.39 -14.18
C SER A 248 -8.77 17.44 -13.95
N GLU A 249 -7.67 17.04 -13.32
CA GLU A 249 -6.57 17.92 -12.96
C GLU A 249 -5.51 18.02 -14.06
N PHE A 250 -5.58 17.20 -15.10
CA PHE A 250 -4.51 17.11 -16.08
C PHE A 250 -4.60 18.21 -17.15
N ASP A 251 -3.46 18.82 -17.46
CA ASP A 251 -3.31 19.84 -18.51
C ASP A 251 -1.97 19.62 -19.24
N THR A 252 -1.96 19.69 -20.57
CA THR A 252 -0.71 19.60 -21.34
C THR A 252 0.23 20.77 -21.07
N GLN A 253 -0.26 21.88 -20.53
CA GLN A 253 0.53 23.05 -20.15
C GLN A 253 1.18 22.94 -18.77
N LEU A 254 1.07 21.79 -18.08
CA LEU A 254 1.78 21.56 -16.83
C LEU A 254 3.29 21.87 -16.99
N PRO A 255 3.91 22.59 -16.04
CA PRO A 255 5.31 22.98 -16.10
C PRO A 255 6.27 21.82 -15.74
N LEU A 256 5.99 20.63 -16.27
CA LEU A 256 6.79 19.42 -16.11
C LEU A 256 7.94 19.40 -17.11
N ARG A 257 9.02 18.71 -16.73
CA ARG A 257 10.09 18.34 -17.67
C ARG A 257 9.74 17.02 -18.35
N TRP A 258 8.76 17.07 -19.25
CA TRP A 258 8.20 15.88 -19.91
C TRP A 258 9.24 14.90 -20.48
N HIS A 259 10.36 15.43 -21.01
CA HIS A 259 11.40 14.62 -21.65
C HIS A 259 12.17 13.67 -20.71
N ILE A 260 12.16 13.92 -19.39
CA ILE A 260 12.80 13.04 -18.39
C ILE A 260 11.81 12.16 -17.62
N LEU A 261 10.50 12.31 -17.85
CA LEU A 261 9.50 11.54 -17.13
C LEU A 261 9.60 10.06 -17.54
N THR A 262 9.74 9.21 -16.53
CA THR A 262 9.76 7.75 -16.66
C THR A 262 8.43 7.13 -16.28
N GLU A 263 7.62 7.82 -15.47
CA GLU A 263 6.31 7.34 -15.05
C GLU A 263 5.27 8.46 -15.10
N LEU A 264 4.17 8.17 -15.77
CA LEU A 264 3.03 9.08 -15.88
C LEU A 264 1.76 8.30 -15.58
N SER A 265 0.99 8.78 -14.60
CA SER A 265 -0.33 8.24 -14.30
C SER A 265 -1.35 9.36 -14.28
N VAL A 266 -2.34 9.29 -15.17
CA VAL A 266 -3.46 10.22 -15.21
C VAL A 266 -4.74 9.41 -15.12
N GLY A 267 -5.50 9.54 -14.02
CA GLY A 267 -6.76 8.78 -13.92
C GLY A 267 -7.73 9.35 -12.90
N GLY A 268 -9.01 9.43 -13.26
CA GLY A 268 -10.04 10.08 -12.45
C GLY A 268 -11.45 9.65 -12.83
N SER A 269 -12.44 10.15 -12.10
CA SER A 269 -13.85 9.72 -12.12
C SER A 269 -14.48 9.65 -13.52
N ARG A 270 -15.43 8.72 -13.72
CA ARG A 270 -16.21 8.42 -14.93
C ARG A 270 -16.87 9.61 -15.66
N TRP A 271 -16.74 10.82 -15.12
CA TRP A 271 -17.45 12.03 -15.52
C TRP A 271 -16.59 13.04 -16.26
N GLN A 272 -15.27 12.81 -16.39
CA GLN A 272 -14.38 13.72 -17.13
C GLN A 272 -13.50 12.96 -18.11
N THR A 273 -13.34 13.58 -19.28
CA THR A 273 -12.83 12.95 -20.50
C THR A 273 -11.53 13.61 -20.93
N LEU A 274 -10.50 12.82 -21.19
CA LEU A 274 -9.31 13.29 -21.91
C LEU A 274 -9.54 13.04 -23.40
N ASP A 275 -9.23 14.02 -24.24
CA ASP A 275 -9.27 13.80 -25.68
C ASP A 275 -8.02 13.05 -26.16
N ASP A 276 -8.16 12.28 -27.25
CA ASP A 276 -7.08 11.45 -27.80
C ASP A 276 -5.90 12.28 -28.30
N GLU A 277 -6.15 13.50 -28.79
CA GLU A 277 -5.13 14.40 -29.31
C GLU A 277 -4.19 14.89 -28.19
N MET A 278 -4.75 15.27 -27.05
CA MET A 278 -4.08 15.68 -25.83
C MET A 278 -3.25 14.52 -25.26
N VAL A 279 -3.76 13.29 -25.33
CA VAL A 279 -3.03 12.09 -24.95
C VAL A 279 -1.81 11.89 -25.86
N LEU A 280 -2.00 11.89 -27.18
CA LEU A 280 -0.90 11.73 -28.14
C LEU A 280 0.13 12.86 -28.02
N GLN A 281 -0.33 14.10 -27.86
CA GLN A 281 0.53 15.26 -27.63
C GLN A 281 1.36 15.07 -26.35
N THR A 282 0.75 14.60 -25.26
CA THR A 282 1.44 14.31 -24.00
C THR A 282 2.50 13.22 -24.18
N LEU A 283 2.12 12.08 -24.76
CA LEU A 283 3.02 10.94 -24.96
C LEU A 283 4.21 11.31 -25.86
N SER A 284 3.99 12.13 -26.90
CA SER A 284 5.05 12.61 -27.79
C SER A 284 6.15 13.42 -27.08
N ARG A 285 5.82 14.01 -25.91
CA ARG A 285 6.76 14.78 -25.10
C ARG A 285 7.50 13.95 -24.07
N CYS A 286 7.16 12.66 -23.93
CA CYS A 286 7.70 11.74 -22.92
C CYS A 286 8.49 10.57 -23.55
N PRO A 287 9.60 10.83 -24.27
CA PRO A 287 10.39 9.78 -24.92
C PRO A 287 11.02 8.78 -23.97
N GLN A 288 11.24 9.13 -22.70
CA GLN A 288 11.86 8.27 -21.67
C GLN A 288 10.82 7.50 -20.83
N LEU A 289 9.55 7.52 -21.22
CA LEU A 289 8.47 6.92 -20.45
C LEU A 289 8.62 5.40 -20.40
N GLN A 290 8.63 4.86 -19.17
CA GLN A 290 8.74 3.43 -18.88
C GLN A 290 7.40 2.84 -18.43
N THR A 291 6.62 3.62 -17.69
CA THR A 291 5.30 3.23 -17.18
C THR A 291 4.31 4.34 -17.48
N CYS A 292 3.22 3.98 -18.18
CA CYS A 292 2.12 4.88 -18.47
C CYS A 292 0.81 4.27 -17.99
N LYS A 293 0.03 5.04 -17.23
CA LYS A 293 -1.33 4.68 -16.83
C LYS A 293 -2.27 5.81 -17.16
N MET A 294 -3.23 5.59 -18.04
CA MET A 294 -4.24 6.59 -18.37
C MET A 294 -5.65 6.00 -18.27
N ILE A 295 -6.54 6.71 -17.57
CA ILE A 295 -7.99 6.46 -17.60
C ILE A 295 -8.59 7.60 -18.41
N ILE A 296 -9.03 7.25 -19.61
CA ILE A 296 -9.49 8.13 -20.67
C ILE A 296 -10.94 7.76 -20.92
N HIS A 297 -11.86 8.67 -20.61
CA HIS A 297 -13.18 8.62 -21.23
C HIS A 297 -13.08 9.58 -22.42
N VAL A 298 -13.47 9.20 -23.65
CA VAL A 298 -13.32 10.09 -24.82
C VAL A 298 -14.67 10.72 -25.17
N ALA A 299 -14.71 12.04 -25.39
CA ALA A 299 -15.95 12.77 -25.69
C ALA A 299 -16.21 13.00 -27.20
N SER A 300 -15.22 12.81 -28.10
CA SER A 300 -15.39 13.16 -29.52
C SER A 300 -14.61 12.27 -30.48
N GLN A 301 -15.26 11.87 -31.59
CA GLN A 301 -14.66 11.14 -32.73
C GLN A 301 -13.96 12.10 -33.70
N SER A 302 -13.00 12.89 -33.22
CA SER A 302 -12.23 13.76 -34.10
C SER A 302 -11.16 12.95 -34.85
N PRO A 303 -10.90 13.22 -36.14
CA PRO A 303 -9.86 12.51 -36.87
C PRO A 303 -8.49 12.78 -36.25
N LEU A 304 -7.77 11.73 -35.85
CA LEU A 304 -6.42 11.85 -35.29
C LEU A 304 -5.44 12.32 -36.37
N LEU A 305 -5.12 13.62 -36.34
CA LEU A 305 -4.14 14.27 -37.22
C LEU A 305 -2.70 14.16 -36.68
N HIS A 306 -2.53 13.68 -35.45
CA HIS A 306 -1.23 13.58 -34.79
C HIS A 306 -0.36 12.47 -35.40
N ARG A 307 0.96 12.73 -35.48
CA ARG A 307 1.94 11.73 -35.93
C ARG A 307 1.99 10.55 -34.95
N PRO A 308 2.30 9.33 -35.43
CA PRO A 308 2.55 8.20 -34.56
C PRO A 308 3.64 8.52 -33.52
N VAL A 309 3.42 8.07 -32.29
CA VAL A 309 4.31 8.28 -31.16
C VAL A 309 5.10 7.00 -30.90
N GLU A 310 6.42 7.10 -30.89
CA GLU A 310 7.31 5.99 -30.57
C GLU A 310 7.76 6.08 -29.11
N LEU A 311 7.40 5.08 -28.30
CA LEU A 311 7.74 4.97 -26.89
C LEU A 311 8.66 3.76 -26.69
N LEU A 312 9.92 3.91 -27.09
CA LEU A 312 10.91 2.82 -27.15
C LEU A 312 11.25 2.20 -25.79
N PHE A 313 11.13 2.99 -24.71
CA PHE A 313 11.43 2.55 -23.35
C PHE A 313 10.20 2.15 -22.54
N LEU A 314 9.01 2.15 -23.16
CA LEU A 314 7.77 1.83 -22.46
C LEU A 314 7.67 0.34 -22.19
N HIS A 315 7.66 -0.02 -20.91
CA HIS A 315 7.56 -1.40 -20.44
C HIS A 315 6.15 -1.74 -19.95
N THR A 316 5.44 -0.76 -19.39
CA THR A 316 4.08 -0.95 -18.84
C THR A 316 3.14 0.11 -19.39
N LEU A 317 2.03 -0.32 -19.99
CA LEU A 317 0.97 0.54 -20.48
C LEU A 317 -0.38 0.07 -19.92
N TYR A 318 -1.07 0.95 -19.20
CA TYR A 318 -2.46 0.75 -18.77
C TYR A 318 -3.32 1.81 -19.43
N LEU A 319 -4.36 1.39 -20.14
CA LEU A 319 -5.37 2.26 -20.74
C LEU A 319 -6.77 1.78 -20.35
N ASP A 320 -7.61 2.69 -19.90
CA ASP A 320 -9.02 2.44 -19.63
C ASP A 320 -9.82 3.45 -20.44
N LEU A 321 -10.52 2.99 -21.49
CA LEU A 321 -11.12 3.82 -22.54
C LEU A 321 -12.62 4.11 -22.33
N GLY A 322 -13.25 3.48 -21.33
CA GLY A 322 -14.62 3.83 -20.95
C GLY A 322 -15.72 3.66 -22.02
N ASN A 323 -15.56 2.74 -22.97
CA ASN A 323 -16.42 2.42 -24.12
C ASN A 323 -16.20 3.26 -25.39
N VAL A 324 -14.94 3.53 -25.76
CA VAL A 324 -14.63 4.34 -26.97
C VAL A 324 -13.58 3.68 -27.90
N CYS A 325 -13.61 4.10 -29.17
CA CYS A 325 -12.87 3.60 -30.34
C CYS A 325 -11.34 3.60 -30.17
N CYS A 326 -10.66 2.61 -30.77
CA CYS A 326 -9.27 2.24 -30.47
C CYS A 326 -8.23 2.85 -31.42
N CYS A 327 -8.61 3.87 -32.20
CA CYS A 327 -7.71 4.54 -33.15
C CYS A 327 -6.46 5.19 -32.49
N LEU A 328 -6.53 5.45 -31.19
CA LEU A 328 -5.38 5.86 -30.37
C LEU A 328 -4.23 4.83 -30.43
N LEU A 329 -4.53 3.54 -30.36
CA LEU A 329 -3.52 2.47 -30.31
C LEU A 329 -2.77 2.33 -31.63
N ASP A 330 -3.43 2.58 -32.77
CA ASP A 330 -2.79 2.57 -34.10
C ASP A 330 -1.76 3.71 -34.27
N ARG A 331 -1.75 4.68 -33.36
CA ARG A 331 -0.81 5.80 -33.33
C ARG A 331 0.26 5.66 -32.27
N ILE A 332 0.29 4.55 -31.52
CA ILE A 332 1.31 4.31 -30.50
C ILE A 332 2.16 3.11 -30.94
N SER A 333 3.48 3.31 -30.99
CA SER A 333 4.44 2.22 -31.15
C SER A 333 5.22 2.04 -29.86
N ALA A 334 5.10 0.87 -29.23
CA ALA A 334 5.79 0.53 -27.99
C ALA A 334 6.47 -0.84 -28.13
N PRO A 335 7.55 -0.96 -28.92
CA PRO A 335 8.15 -2.25 -29.22
C PRO A 335 8.68 -2.97 -27.98
N GLY A 336 9.14 -2.22 -26.96
CA GLY A 336 9.68 -2.75 -25.69
C GLY A 336 8.62 -3.13 -24.64
N LEU A 337 7.33 -3.08 -24.98
CA LEU A 337 6.24 -3.28 -24.03
C LEU A 337 6.22 -4.71 -23.47
N ARG A 338 6.19 -4.82 -22.14
CA ARG A 338 6.15 -6.11 -21.42
C ARG A 338 4.80 -6.37 -20.77
N THR A 339 4.14 -5.32 -20.28
CA THR A 339 2.86 -5.41 -19.60
C THR A 339 1.87 -4.45 -20.25
N PHE A 340 0.75 -4.98 -20.75
CA PHE A 340 -0.32 -4.20 -21.32
C PHE A 340 -1.64 -4.51 -20.63
N LEU A 341 -2.36 -3.47 -20.22
CA LEU A 341 -3.69 -3.59 -19.65
C LEU A 341 -4.64 -2.65 -20.37
N LEU A 342 -5.72 -3.19 -20.92
CA LEU A 342 -6.71 -2.42 -21.69
C LEU A 342 -8.12 -2.69 -21.17
N ARG A 343 -8.86 -1.61 -20.90
CA ARG A 343 -10.27 -1.65 -20.47
C ARG A 343 -11.16 -0.77 -21.33
N GLY A 344 -12.45 -1.07 -21.36
CA GLY A 344 -13.45 -0.23 -22.03
C GLY A 344 -13.24 -0.04 -23.53
N TYR A 345 -12.67 -1.01 -24.26
CA TYR A 345 -12.47 -0.94 -25.71
C TYR A 345 -13.66 -1.54 -26.49
N GLU A 346 -13.89 -1.08 -27.72
CA GLU A 346 -14.90 -1.63 -28.65
C GLU A 346 -14.27 -2.30 -29.89
N GLU A 347 -13.15 -1.76 -30.40
CA GLU A 347 -12.44 -2.29 -31.56
C GLU A 347 -11.25 -3.17 -31.15
N SER A 348 -10.83 -4.04 -32.05
CA SER A 348 -9.76 -5.02 -31.81
C SER A 348 -8.38 -4.35 -31.69
N PRO A 349 -7.67 -4.42 -30.54
CA PRO A 349 -6.28 -3.95 -30.42
C PRO A 349 -5.25 -4.89 -31.07
N ALA A 350 -5.67 -5.83 -31.91
CA ALA A 350 -4.81 -6.87 -32.49
C ALA A 350 -3.62 -6.30 -33.30
N SER A 351 -3.82 -5.20 -34.02
CA SER A 351 -2.76 -4.50 -34.76
C SER A 351 -1.61 -4.06 -33.84
N PHE A 352 -1.97 -3.41 -32.73
CA PHE A 352 -1.03 -2.94 -31.71
C PHE A 352 -0.34 -4.11 -31.00
N LEU A 353 -1.11 -5.13 -30.61
CA LEU A 353 -0.56 -6.34 -29.97
C LEU A 353 0.46 -7.05 -30.86
N GLY A 354 0.19 -7.17 -32.16
CA GLY A 354 1.11 -7.76 -33.13
C GLY A 354 2.42 -6.99 -33.28
N SER A 355 2.44 -5.69 -32.96
CA SER A 355 3.67 -4.88 -32.95
C SER A 355 4.51 -5.01 -31.67
N CYS A 356 3.91 -5.53 -30.59
CA CYS A 356 4.54 -5.64 -29.26
C CYS A 356 5.27 -6.98 -29.10
N GLY A 357 6.40 -7.18 -29.77
CA GLY A 357 7.12 -8.47 -29.82
C GLY A 357 7.66 -9.01 -28.49
N PHE A 358 7.73 -8.18 -27.43
CA PHE A 358 8.24 -8.56 -26.11
C PHE A 358 7.14 -8.63 -25.02
N LEU A 359 5.87 -8.62 -25.41
CA LEU A 359 4.76 -8.64 -24.45
C LEU A 359 4.77 -9.94 -23.62
N GLU A 360 4.78 -9.80 -22.30
CA GLU A 360 4.78 -10.90 -21.34
C GLU A 360 3.44 -11.02 -20.61
N ASN A 361 2.83 -9.90 -20.25
CA ASN A 361 1.59 -9.85 -19.47
C ASN A 361 0.53 -9.03 -20.20
N LEU A 362 -0.65 -9.62 -20.38
CA LEU A 362 -1.80 -8.98 -20.99
C LEU A 362 -3.03 -9.13 -20.09
N ASP A 363 -3.68 -8.02 -19.75
CA ASP A 363 -4.96 -8.00 -19.02
C ASP A 363 -5.99 -7.19 -19.83
N LEU A 364 -7.02 -7.89 -20.32
CA LEU A 364 -8.07 -7.32 -21.16
C LEU A 364 -9.42 -7.43 -20.46
N GLU A 365 -10.15 -6.32 -20.37
CA GLU A 365 -11.57 -6.33 -20.04
C GLU A 365 -12.40 -6.58 -21.30
N CYS A 366 -13.01 -7.76 -21.36
CA CYS A 366 -13.81 -8.23 -22.49
C CYS A 366 -15.30 -8.03 -22.18
N GLY A 367 -16.05 -7.47 -23.14
CA GLY A 367 -17.50 -7.65 -23.20
C GLY A 367 -17.86 -9.06 -23.71
N SER A 368 -19.14 -9.29 -24.06
CA SER A 368 -19.60 -10.54 -24.68
C SER A 368 -18.68 -11.01 -25.82
N PRO A 369 -18.53 -12.33 -26.05
CA PRO A 369 -17.52 -12.87 -26.96
C PRO A 369 -17.72 -12.36 -28.39
N ASN A 370 -16.92 -11.35 -28.75
CA ASN A 370 -16.87 -10.73 -30.06
C ASN A 370 -15.60 -11.17 -30.80
N THR A 371 -15.66 -11.13 -32.12
CA THR A 371 -14.55 -11.42 -33.05
C THR A 371 -13.24 -10.71 -32.68
N ALA A 372 -13.32 -9.51 -32.11
CA ALA A 372 -12.17 -8.74 -31.62
C ALA A 372 -11.28 -9.50 -30.62
N LEU A 373 -11.85 -10.30 -29.70
CA LEU A 373 -11.06 -11.08 -28.76
C LEU A 373 -10.28 -12.19 -29.48
N LEU A 374 -10.91 -12.87 -30.45
CA LEU A 374 -10.24 -13.93 -31.23
C LEU A 374 -9.07 -13.37 -32.05
N GLU A 375 -9.25 -12.19 -32.65
CA GLU A 375 -8.18 -11.48 -33.35
C GLU A 375 -7.02 -11.09 -32.40
N CYS A 376 -7.33 -10.62 -31.19
CA CYS A 376 -6.32 -10.32 -30.18
C CYS A 376 -5.51 -11.56 -29.80
N LEU A 377 -6.20 -12.68 -29.55
CA LEU A 377 -5.57 -13.96 -29.22
C LEU A 377 -4.68 -14.47 -30.37
N ALA A 378 -5.10 -14.28 -31.62
CA ALA A 378 -4.30 -14.64 -32.80
C ALA A 378 -3.05 -13.77 -32.98
N ALA A 379 -3.08 -12.52 -32.50
CA ALA A 379 -1.98 -11.56 -32.61
C ALA A 379 -0.96 -11.63 -31.46
N LEU A 380 -1.16 -12.52 -30.46
CA LEU A 380 -0.29 -12.58 -29.29
C LEU A 380 1.13 -13.07 -29.64
N PRO A 381 2.17 -12.42 -29.11
CA PRO A 381 3.54 -12.88 -29.30
C PRO A 381 3.83 -14.15 -28.50
N LYS A 382 4.81 -14.92 -28.95
CA LYS A 382 5.27 -16.16 -28.29
C LYS A 382 5.88 -15.92 -26.89
N THR A 383 6.18 -14.67 -26.55
CA THR A 383 6.75 -14.24 -25.26
C THR A 383 5.72 -14.18 -24.14
N MET A 384 4.42 -14.31 -24.45
CA MET A 384 3.34 -14.19 -23.48
C MET A 384 3.47 -15.24 -22.36
N ARG A 385 3.41 -14.76 -21.11
CA ARG A 385 3.51 -15.55 -19.87
C ARG A 385 2.20 -15.55 -19.10
N GLN A 386 1.49 -14.44 -19.11
CA GLN A 386 0.24 -14.28 -18.38
C GLN A 386 -0.81 -13.56 -19.25
N LEU A 387 -1.98 -14.19 -19.38
CA LEU A 387 -3.17 -13.61 -19.98
C LEU A 387 -4.28 -13.58 -18.94
N THR A 388 -4.81 -12.39 -18.66
CA THR A 388 -5.98 -12.18 -17.80
C THR A 388 -7.11 -11.65 -18.66
N LEU A 389 -8.25 -12.34 -18.66
CA LEU A 389 -9.47 -11.88 -19.32
C LEU A 389 -10.49 -11.59 -18.22
N ARG A 390 -10.96 -10.35 -18.15
CA ARG A 390 -12.00 -9.93 -17.20
C ARG A 390 -13.30 -9.78 -17.94
N ASP A 391 -14.38 -10.29 -17.38
CA ASP A 391 -15.73 -10.06 -17.89
C ASP A 391 -16.22 -8.69 -17.40
N ARG A 392 -16.71 -7.85 -18.34
CA ARG A 392 -17.30 -6.53 -18.05
C ARG A 392 -18.55 -6.66 -17.17
N ASP A 393 -19.27 -7.78 -17.23
CA ASP A 393 -20.56 -7.99 -16.58
C ASP A 393 -20.46 -8.60 -15.16
N VAL A 394 -19.25 -8.95 -14.71
CA VAL A 394 -19.02 -9.46 -13.35
C VAL A 394 -18.46 -8.32 -12.48
N PRO A 395 -19.26 -7.75 -11.56
CA PRO A 395 -18.74 -6.72 -10.66
C PRO A 395 -17.58 -7.31 -9.85
N SER A 396 -16.43 -6.64 -9.87
CA SER A 396 -15.29 -6.97 -9.04
C SER A 396 -15.71 -6.89 -7.57
N GLY A 397 -15.95 -8.06 -6.97
CA GLY A 397 -16.31 -8.19 -5.58
C GLY A 397 -15.13 -7.92 -4.65
N PHE A 398 -15.42 -7.09 -3.65
CA PHE A 398 -14.68 -6.71 -2.44
C PHE A 398 -13.60 -5.61 -2.55
#